data_AF-R7CZR8-F1
#
_entry.id   AF-R7CZR8-F1
#
_cell.length_a   1.000
_cell.length_b   1.000
_cell.length_c   1.000
_cell.angle_alpha   90.00
_cell.angle_beta   90.00
_cell.angle_gamma   90.00
#
_symmetry.space_group_name_H-M   'P 1'
#
loop_
_entity.id
_entity.type
_entity.pdbx_description
1 polymer ?
#
loop_
_entity_poly.entity_id
_entity_poly.type
_entity_poly.pdbx_seq_one_letter_code
_entity_poly.pdbx_strand_id
1 'polypeptide(L)'
;MRTLLALVSGIILLCGCSTTETSLYSWYDYEGATYRYSKKATPELRDKLLQEYRRIIDRQHGVRRTVPPGMYAEYGFLLYRMGYPEEGIPYLKEEIRLYPESETYLSRIIKQLEKK
;
A
#
# COMPACT_ATOMS: atom_id res chain seq x y z
N MET A 1 -4.36 30.73 42.52
CA MET A 1 -3.11 30.41 41.80
C MET A 1 -2.83 28.90 41.72
N ARG A 2 -2.94 28.12 42.82
CA ARG A 2 -2.70 26.66 42.81
C ARG A 2 -3.67 25.86 41.93
N THR A 3 -4.94 26.27 41.87
CA THR A 3 -5.97 25.68 41.00
C THR A 3 -5.78 26.02 39.52
N LEU A 4 -5.18 27.17 39.21
CA LEU A 4 -4.83 27.57 37.84
C LEU A 4 -3.70 26.69 37.29
N LEU A 5 -2.71 26.35 38.12
CA LEU A 5 -1.59 25.48 37.75
C LEU A 5 -2.05 24.05 37.42
N ALA A 6 -3.02 23.52 38.18
CA ALA A 6 -3.59 22.20 37.95
C ALA A 6 -4.40 22.14 36.64
N LEU A 7 -5.10 23.22 36.29
CA LEU A 7 -5.87 23.32 35.05
C LEU A 7 -4.96 23.38 33.81
N VAL A 8 -3.84 24.11 33.89
CA VAL A 8 -2.84 24.21 32.80
C VAL A 8 -2.11 22.87 32.60
N SER A 9 -1.82 22.14 33.67
CA SER A 9 -1.19 20.81 33.59
C SER A 9 -2.09 19.75 32.93
N GLY A 10 -3.41 19.87 33.03
CA GLY A 10 -4.37 18.94 32.40
C GLY A 10 -4.50 19.14 30.89
N ILE A 11 -4.29 20.36 30.38
CA ILE A 11 -4.42 20.67 28.95
C ILE A 11 -3.27 20.09 28.13
N ILE A 12 -2.06 20.00 28.69
CA ILE A 12 -0.88 19.42 28.01
C ILE A 12 -1.04 17.91 27.80
N LEU A 13 -1.76 17.22 28.68
CA LEU A 13 -2.04 15.77 28.56
C LEU A 13 -3.06 15.44 27.45
N LEU A 14 -3.78 16.43 26.92
CA LEU A 14 -4.71 16.28 25.82
C LEU A 14 -4.10 16.59 24.44
N CYS A 15 -2.83 17.01 24.39
CA CYS A 15 -2.04 17.01 23.15
C CYS A 15 -1.66 15.57 22.80
N GLY A 16 -2.65 14.77 22.40
CA GLY A 16 -2.40 13.53 21.69
C GLY A 16 -1.53 13.82 20.47
N CYS A 17 -0.62 12.90 20.15
CA CYS A 17 0.33 12.97 19.04
C CYS A 17 -0.39 13.25 17.71
N SER A 18 -0.60 14.53 17.40
CA SER A 18 -1.21 15.00 16.18
C SER A 18 -0.08 15.27 15.18
N THR A 19 0.26 14.20 14.46
CA THR A 19 0.73 14.19 13.07
C THR A 19 1.78 15.24 12.68
N THR A 20 3.04 14.83 12.64
CA THR A 20 3.92 15.37 11.59
C THR A 20 3.29 15.04 10.23
N GLU A 21 3.04 16.06 9.40
CA GLU A 21 2.43 15.92 8.06
C GLU A 21 3.27 15.09 7.07
N THR A 22 4.41 14.56 7.50
CA THR A 22 5.30 13.77 6.67
C THR A 22 4.81 12.33 6.62
N SER A 23 3.96 12.02 5.63
CA SER A 23 3.60 10.64 5.33
C SER A 23 4.85 9.80 4.98
N LEU A 24 4.93 8.59 5.52
CA LEU A 24 6.00 7.64 5.21
C LEU A 24 6.02 7.26 3.72
N TYR A 25 4.83 7.24 3.10
CA TYR A 25 4.59 6.81 1.72
C TYR A 25 3.61 7.73 0.98
N SER A 26 3.67 7.73 -0.34
CA SER A 26 2.66 8.37 -1.20
C SER A 26 1.66 7.34 -1.69
N TRP A 27 0.46 7.35 -1.12
CA TRP A 27 -0.62 6.42 -1.46
C TRP A 27 -1.55 6.92 -2.57
N TYR A 28 -1.50 8.22 -2.91
CA TYR A 28 -2.38 8.83 -3.91
C TYR A 28 -3.87 8.47 -3.71
N ASP A 29 -4.60 8.01 -4.73
CA ASP A 29 -6.02 7.58 -4.63
C ASP A 29 -6.16 6.06 -4.45
N TYR A 30 -5.22 5.40 -3.76
CA TYR A 30 -5.26 3.97 -3.51
C TYR A 30 -6.63 3.50 -2.96
N GLU A 31 -7.08 4.09 -1.85
CA GLU A 31 -8.31 3.68 -1.19
C GLU A 31 -9.54 3.87 -2.10
N GLY A 32 -9.62 5.02 -2.78
CA GLY A 32 -10.72 5.31 -3.69
C GLY A 32 -10.73 4.39 -4.91
N ALA A 33 -9.58 4.13 -5.52
CA ALA A 33 -9.45 3.22 -6.65
C ALA A 33 -9.83 1.79 -6.28
N THR A 34 -9.28 1.27 -5.19
CA THR A 34 -9.56 -0.08 -4.69
C THR A 34 -11.03 -0.23 -4.31
N TYR A 35 -11.61 0.77 -3.61
CA TYR A 35 -13.03 0.75 -3.24
C TYR A 35 -13.95 0.70 -4.47
N ARG A 36 -13.71 1.55 -5.48
CA ARG A 36 -14.54 1.57 -6.69
C ARG A 36 -14.49 0.24 -7.43
N TYR A 37 -13.30 -0.35 -7.59
CA TYR A 37 -13.16 -1.64 -8.26
C TYR A 37 -13.76 -2.79 -7.44
N SER A 38 -13.58 -2.79 -6.13
CA SER A 38 -14.19 -3.78 -5.23
C SER A 38 -15.72 -3.72 -5.27
N LYS A 39 -16.30 -2.52 -5.33
CA LYS A 39 -17.77 -2.35 -5.47
C LYS A 39 -18.28 -2.79 -6.84
N LYS A 40 -17.52 -2.54 -7.91
CA LYS A 40 -17.92 -2.88 -9.27
C LYS A 40 -16.69 -3.31 -10.08
N ALA A 41 -16.51 -4.61 -10.23
CA ALA A 41 -15.37 -5.19 -10.93
C ALA A 41 -15.50 -5.12 -12.47
N THR A 42 -15.53 -3.92 -13.05
CA THR A 42 -15.53 -3.74 -14.51
C THR A 42 -14.11 -3.59 -15.07
N PRO A 43 -13.89 -3.88 -16.36
CA PRO A 43 -12.60 -3.66 -17.01
C PRO A 43 -12.07 -2.23 -16.87
N GLU A 44 -12.94 -1.23 -17.00
CA GLU A 44 -12.54 0.18 -16.93
C GLU A 44 -12.07 0.57 -15.53
N LEU A 45 -12.73 0.05 -14.50
CA LEU A 45 -12.35 0.30 -13.11
C LEU A 45 -11.07 -0.46 -12.73
N ARG A 46 -10.87 -1.66 -13.29
CA ARG A 46 -9.62 -2.42 -13.16
C ARG A 46 -8.45 -1.67 -13.79
N ASP A 47 -8.62 -1.11 -14.98
CA ASP A 47 -7.54 -0.39 -15.67
C ASP A 47 -7.20 0.91 -14.95
N LYS A 48 -8.19 1.60 -14.36
CA LYS A 48 -7.96 2.74 -13.45
C LYS A 48 -7.20 2.32 -12.19
N LEU A 49 -7.54 1.18 -11.60
CA LEU A 49 -6.82 0.64 -10.44
C LEU A 49 -5.35 0.33 -10.80
N LEU A 50 -5.12 -0.29 -11.95
CA LEU A 50 -3.79 -0.61 -12.45
C LEU A 50 -2.92 0.65 -12.66
N GLN A 51 -3.52 1.72 -13.20
CA GLN A 51 -2.85 3.02 -13.34
C GLN A 51 -2.49 3.62 -11.99
N GLU A 52 -3.38 3.52 -11.00
CA GLU A 52 -3.13 4.03 -9.66
C GLU A 52 -2.01 3.25 -8.96
N TYR A 53 -2.02 1.92 -9.06
CA TYR A 53 -0.95 1.08 -8.51
C TYR A 53 0.41 1.39 -9.14
N ARG A 54 0.45 1.55 -10.47
CA ARG A 54 1.65 1.97 -11.18
C ARG A 54 2.13 3.35 -10.73
N ARG A 55 1.22 4.30 -10.53
CA ARG A 55 1.56 5.63 -10.01
C ARG A 55 2.22 5.53 -8.63
N ILE A 56 1.69 4.71 -7.74
CA ILE A 56 2.26 4.46 -6.42
C ILE A 56 3.65 3.81 -6.54
N ILE A 57 3.83 2.82 -7.42
CA ILE A 57 5.12 2.15 -7.63
C ILE A 57 6.17 3.12 -8.21
N ASP A 58 5.81 3.90 -9.21
CA ASP A 58 6.77 4.70 -9.99
C ASP A 58 7.08 6.07 -9.34
N ARG A 59 6.20 6.60 -8.50
CA ARG A 59 6.29 7.98 -7.99
C ARG A 59 6.09 8.05 -6.48
N GLN A 60 7.16 7.84 -5.72
CA GLN A 60 7.13 8.01 -4.26
C GLN A 60 7.67 9.36 -3.82
N HIS A 61 6.88 10.08 -3.02
CA HIS A 61 7.25 11.35 -2.40
C HIS A 61 7.28 11.29 -0.86
N GLY A 62 6.90 10.15 -0.27
CA GLY A 62 6.97 9.94 1.17
C GLY A 62 8.41 9.87 1.69
N VAL A 63 8.57 9.99 3.01
CA VAL A 63 9.89 10.04 3.67
C VAL A 63 10.76 8.84 3.31
N ARG A 64 10.16 7.64 3.18
CA ARG A 64 10.90 6.41 2.88
C ARG A 64 11.35 6.30 1.43
N ARG A 65 10.73 7.07 0.51
CA ARG A 65 11.03 7.11 -0.94
C ARG A 65 11.12 5.72 -1.60
N THR A 66 10.37 4.76 -1.09
CA THR A 66 10.31 3.39 -1.58
C THR A 66 8.86 2.98 -1.74
N VAL A 67 8.61 2.03 -2.64
CA VAL A 67 7.28 1.46 -2.86
C VAL A 67 6.71 0.96 -1.53
N PRO A 68 5.43 1.23 -1.20
CA PRO A 68 4.82 0.78 0.05
C PRO A 68 4.66 -0.75 0.12
N PRO A 69 4.60 -1.33 1.34
CA PRO A 69 4.44 -2.77 1.50
C PRO A 69 3.11 -3.24 0.91
N GLY A 70 3.15 -4.38 0.24
CA GLY A 70 2.02 -5.01 -0.45
C GLY A 70 1.77 -4.51 -1.86
N MET A 71 2.31 -3.35 -2.27
CA MET A 71 1.97 -2.77 -3.58
C MET A 71 2.52 -3.58 -4.76
N TYR A 72 3.73 -4.16 -4.64
CA TYR A 72 4.22 -5.05 -5.69
C TYR A 72 3.44 -6.36 -5.70
N ALA A 73 3.04 -6.87 -4.53
CA ALA A 73 2.18 -8.05 -4.45
C ALA A 73 0.82 -7.84 -5.13
N GLU A 74 0.13 -6.74 -4.83
CA GLU A 74 -1.18 -6.45 -5.42
C GLU A 74 -1.10 -6.20 -6.92
N TYR A 75 -0.11 -5.42 -7.36
CA TYR A 75 0.12 -5.13 -8.77
C TYR A 75 0.43 -6.41 -9.56
N GLY A 76 1.38 -7.21 -9.08
CA GLY A 76 1.78 -8.45 -9.71
C GLY A 76 0.65 -9.47 -9.80
N PHE A 77 -0.13 -9.60 -8.72
CA PHE A 77 -1.29 -10.49 -8.70
C PHE A 77 -2.38 -10.01 -9.66
N LEU A 78 -2.64 -8.70 -9.75
CA LEU A 78 -3.63 -8.15 -10.67
C LEU A 78 -3.23 -8.41 -12.14
N LEU A 79 -1.95 -8.22 -12.49
CA LEU A 79 -1.43 -8.56 -13.82
C LEU A 79 -1.60 -10.04 -14.15
N TYR A 80 -1.25 -10.93 -13.21
CA TYR A 80 -1.49 -12.36 -13.38
C TYR A 80 -2.97 -12.65 -13.64
N ARG A 81 -3.89 -12.05 -12.87
CA ARG A 81 -5.35 -12.22 -13.03
C ARG A 81 -5.87 -11.69 -14.36
N MET A 82 -5.13 -10.78 -15.00
CA MET A 82 -5.44 -10.24 -16.33
C MET A 82 -4.86 -11.08 -17.48
N GLY A 83 -4.11 -12.15 -17.19
CA GLY A 83 -3.50 -13.02 -18.19
C GLY A 83 -2.04 -12.67 -18.53
N TYR A 84 -1.36 -11.88 -17.68
CA TYR A 84 0.04 -11.50 -17.86
C TYR A 84 0.94 -12.10 -16.75
N PRO A 85 1.10 -13.42 -16.67
CA PRO A 85 1.88 -14.07 -15.61
C PRO A 85 3.38 -13.71 -15.67
N GLU A 86 3.93 -13.61 -16.89
CA GLU A 86 5.34 -13.26 -17.12
C GLU A 86 5.68 -11.84 -16.63
N GLU A 87 4.71 -10.93 -16.62
CA GLU A 87 4.86 -9.60 -16.06
C GLU A 87 4.53 -9.59 -14.55
N GLY A 88 3.49 -10.32 -14.13
CA GLY A 88 2.98 -10.29 -12.76
C GLY A 88 3.85 -11.00 -11.72
N ILE A 89 4.37 -12.19 -12.03
CA ILE A 89 5.16 -13.00 -11.09
C ILE A 89 6.46 -12.30 -10.66
N PRO A 90 7.22 -11.64 -11.55
CA PRO A 90 8.38 -10.83 -11.15
C PRO A 90 8.07 -9.78 -10.08
N TYR A 91 6.91 -9.11 -10.14
CA TYR A 91 6.51 -8.17 -9.09
C TYR A 91 6.25 -8.85 -7.73
N LEU A 92 5.68 -10.06 -7.72
CA LEU A 92 5.56 -10.83 -6.46
C LEU A 92 6.94 -11.16 -5.85
N LYS A 93 7.94 -11.46 -6.69
CA LYS A 93 9.32 -11.69 -6.27
C LYS A 93 9.99 -10.40 -5.78
N GLU A 94 9.66 -9.27 -6.41
CA GLU A 94 10.15 -7.95 -6.00
C GLU A 94 9.60 -7.52 -4.63
N GLU A 95 8.35 -7.85 -4.32
CA GLU A 95 7.81 -7.64 -2.96
C GLU A 95 8.63 -8.40 -1.92
N ILE A 96 8.97 -9.68 -2.15
CA ILE A 96 9.82 -10.47 -1.24
C ILE A 96 11.19 -9.82 -1.09
N ARG A 97 11.77 -9.32 -2.18
CA ARG A 97 13.08 -8.66 -2.17
C ARG A 97 13.08 -7.39 -1.31
N LEU A 98 12.01 -6.59 -1.39
CA LEU A 98 11.89 -5.33 -0.65
C LEU A 98 11.37 -5.53 0.79
N TYR A 99 10.55 -6.56 1.00
CA TYR A 99 9.84 -6.90 2.23
C TYR A 99 9.96 -8.42 2.51
N PRO A 100 11.12 -8.88 3.03
CA PRO A 100 11.38 -10.31 3.27
C PRO A 100 10.39 -10.94 4.27
N GLU A 101 9.73 -10.16 5.11
CA GLU A 101 8.64 -10.62 5.97
C GLU A 101 7.47 -11.26 5.18
N SER A 102 7.30 -10.90 3.91
CA SER A 102 6.26 -11.45 3.03
C SER A 102 6.61 -12.82 2.42
N GLU A 103 7.88 -13.26 2.53
CA GLU A 103 8.41 -14.43 1.81
C GLU A 103 7.57 -15.69 2.04
N THR A 104 7.21 -15.97 3.30
CA THR A 104 6.46 -17.19 3.66
C THR A 104 5.11 -17.24 2.95
N TYR A 105 4.45 -16.10 2.80
CA TYR A 105 3.14 -16.00 2.15
C TYR A 105 3.29 -16.02 0.62
N LEU A 106 4.12 -15.13 0.07
CA LEU A 106 4.25 -14.98 -1.37
C LEU A 106 4.93 -16.16 -2.06
N SER A 107 5.85 -16.85 -1.40
CA SER A 107 6.46 -18.08 -1.96
C SER A 107 5.42 -19.18 -2.18
N ARG A 108 4.38 -19.26 -1.33
CA ARG A 108 3.28 -20.20 -1.51
C ARG A 108 2.38 -19.79 -2.67
N ILE A 109 2.09 -18.50 -2.79
CA ILE A 109 1.30 -17.95 -3.91
C ILE A 109 2.03 -18.20 -5.23
N ILE A 110 3.29 -17.78 -5.36
CA ILE A 110 4.08 -17.95 -6.59
C ILE A 110 4.09 -19.42 -7.03
N LYS A 111 4.34 -20.35 -6.09
CA LYS A 111 4.28 -21.80 -6.38
C LYS A 111 2.92 -22.28 -6.88
N GLN A 112 1.81 -21.65 -6.48
CA GLN A 112 0.48 -21.99 -6.98
C GLN A 112 0.22 -21.39 -8.37
N LEU A 113 0.71 -20.17 -8.61
CA LEU A 113 0.56 -19.47 -9.89
C LEU A 113 1.39 -20.14 -10.99
N GLU A 114 2.63 -20.54 -10.71
CA GLU A 114 3.54 -21.20 -11.67
C GLU A 114 3.14 -22.66 -12.00
N LYS A 115 2.21 -23.25 -11.22
CA LYS A 115 1.70 -24.61 -11.46
C LYS A 115 0.47 -24.68 -12.36
N LYS A 116 -0.16 -23.54 -12.64
CA LYS A 116 -1.36 -23.46 -13.48
C LYS A 116 -0.99 -23.18 -14.92
#